data_AF-A0A1G9JQB9-F1
#
_entry.id   AF-A0A1G9JQB9-F1
#
_cell.length_a   1.000
_cell.length_b   1.000
_cell.length_c   1.000
_cell.angle_alpha   90.00
_cell.angle_beta   90.00
_cell.angle_gamma   90.00
#
_symmetry.space_group_name_H-M   'P 1'
#
loop_
_entity.id
_entity.type
_entity.pdbx_description
1 polymer ?
#
loop_
_entity_poly.entity_id
_entity_poly.type
_entity_poly.pdbx_seq_one_letter_code
_entity_poly.pdbx_strand_id
1 'polypeptide(L)'
;MKPRLAALLAGSLALTATALAMPAPASAAAPGLPGPNNAITDVPGIKVGQVQSTQAPYLTGTTVVYTPQMSVTGVDQRGGAPATKETDLLDPLNSNPGVNAVMLGGSSMYGLSAADGVIRWLEDRGEGVKVGSGVAPIVPAADIFDLGRGGDFKARTTPEWGYLAAQAADQGPVRQGVVGGGTGARAGGLKGGVGTASVTLSDGVTVGAIVVVNAAGSPVDPKDCSLFAARYELAGEFRGLQTPKAKECHPDAAADALSMNTTIAVVATNAPLEKAAAARMAGNSHDGLARAISPIHTLDDGDTIFATSTGTGTPLRVNNPADSRRLNEIFNAAANTLTRAVGHAMLDARTVGTTTSYCDRYKSACAKVSPLPQDKQGKAPEVTQASLAEARQQLDKAPPLPASTGPGNAGGAGSGSSGPVNVPAALNATEPEPAARELAAMPVSADRTFSGNGPLVAGGLLAAVGLSSLTSALVLRRRRRAA
;
A
#
# COMPACT_ATOMS: atom_id res chain seq x y z
N MET A 1 60.01 52.70 51.59
CA MET A 1 60.70 51.57 50.91
C MET A 1 59.64 50.55 50.49
N LYS A 2 59.82 49.96 49.30
CA LYS A 2 58.84 49.39 48.35
C LYS A 2 57.88 48.28 48.90
N PRO A 3 56.63 48.19 48.39
CA PRO A 3 55.78 47.01 48.57
C PRO A 3 55.93 45.99 47.41
N ARG A 4 55.64 44.72 47.71
CA ARG A 4 55.66 43.57 46.79
C ARG A 4 54.35 43.50 45.98
N LEU A 5 54.45 43.27 44.67
CA LEU A 5 53.31 42.98 43.78
C LEU A 5 53.25 41.49 43.44
N ALA A 6 52.06 40.91 43.54
CA ALA A 6 51.71 39.57 43.11
C ALA A 6 51.39 39.55 41.60
N ALA A 7 51.81 38.49 40.90
CA ALA A 7 51.53 38.26 39.49
C ALA A 7 50.27 37.38 39.33
N LEU A 8 49.28 37.87 38.58
CA LEU A 8 48.14 37.09 38.10
C LEU A 8 48.47 36.48 36.73
N LEU A 9 48.22 35.17 36.56
CA LEU A 9 48.14 34.51 35.26
C LEU A 9 46.77 34.77 34.63
N ALA A 10 46.75 35.21 33.38
CA ALA A 10 45.56 35.21 32.52
C ALA A 10 45.74 34.13 31.43
N GLY A 11 44.90 33.10 31.44
CA GLY A 11 44.81 32.10 30.38
C GLY A 11 43.72 32.49 29.38
N SER A 12 44.06 32.51 28.09
CA SER A 12 43.14 32.81 26.99
C SER A 12 42.64 31.49 26.37
N LEU A 13 41.34 31.20 26.46
CA LEU A 13 40.69 30.12 25.70
C LEU A 13 40.37 30.63 24.29
N ALA A 14 40.89 29.98 23.25
CA ALA A 14 40.50 30.20 21.87
C ALA A 14 39.30 29.30 21.52
N LEU A 15 38.18 29.91 21.13
CA LEU A 15 36.98 29.22 20.67
C LEU A 15 37.05 29.09 19.13
N THR A 16 37.28 27.90 18.60
CA THR A 16 37.18 27.63 17.16
C THR A 16 35.73 27.28 16.81
N ALA A 17 35.05 28.17 16.10
CA ALA A 17 33.72 27.92 15.53
C ALA A 17 33.85 27.12 14.22
N THR A 18 33.43 25.86 14.23
CA THR A 18 33.24 25.05 13.02
C THR A 18 31.88 25.39 12.42
N ALA A 19 31.88 26.09 11.29
CA ALA A 19 30.69 26.30 10.48
C ALA A 19 30.26 24.96 9.84
N LEU A 20 29.07 24.48 10.22
CA LEU A 20 28.39 23.38 9.54
C LEU A 20 28.04 23.83 8.12
N ALA A 21 28.73 23.30 7.11
CA ALA A 21 28.38 23.49 5.71
C ALA A 21 27.02 22.83 5.45
N MET A 22 26.02 23.63 5.07
CA MET A 22 24.77 23.10 4.56
C MET A 22 25.01 22.40 3.21
N PRO A 23 24.42 21.22 2.96
CA PRO A 23 24.56 20.55 1.68
C PRO A 23 23.96 21.42 0.57
N ALA A 24 24.66 21.50 -0.57
CA ALA A 24 24.17 22.18 -1.76
C ALA A 24 22.83 21.56 -2.22
N PRO A 25 21.88 22.35 -2.74
CA PRO A 25 20.62 21.81 -3.23
C PRO A 25 20.89 20.84 -4.38
N ALA A 26 20.34 19.62 -4.25
CA ALA A 26 20.29 18.68 -5.36
C ALA A 26 19.66 19.39 -6.57
N SER A 27 20.29 19.25 -7.74
CA SER A 27 19.79 19.81 -9.01
C SER A 27 18.29 19.52 -9.13
N ALA A 28 17.46 20.57 -9.08
CA ALA A 28 16.01 20.42 -9.14
C ALA A 28 15.65 19.68 -10.44
N ALA A 29 14.94 18.56 -10.32
CA ALA A 29 14.46 17.80 -11.47
C ALA A 29 13.58 18.72 -12.33
N ALA A 30 13.69 18.60 -13.66
CA ALA A 30 12.94 19.47 -14.55
C ALA A 30 11.43 19.17 -14.45
N PRO A 31 10.57 20.20 -14.49
CA PRO A 31 9.12 20.04 -14.47
C PRO A 31 8.59 19.00 -15.47
N GLY A 32 7.66 18.16 -15.01
CA GLY A 32 7.02 17.12 -15.81
C GLY A 32 7.89 15.89 -16.08
N LEU A 33 9.12 15.85 -15.56
CA LEU A 33 10.01 14.70 -15.65
C LEU A 33 10.01 13.88 -14.35
N PRO A 34 10.45 12.62 -14.40
CA PRO A 34 10.78 11.87 -13.20
C PRO A 34 11.82 12.58 -12.34
N GLY A 35 11.74 12.35 -11.03
CA GLY A 35 12.82 12.69 -10.11
C GLY A 35 14.08 11.86 -10.39
N PRO A 36 15.20 12.16 -9.70
CA PRO A 36 16.50 11.56 -9.99
C PRO A 36 16.50 10.02 -9.89
N ASN A 37 15.72 9.46 -8.96
CA ASN A 37 15.61 8.01 -8.81
C ASN A 37 14.36 7.43 -9.46
N ASN A 38 13.51 8.24 -10.09
CA ASN A 38 12.17 7.82 -10.54
C ASN A 38 11.49 6.92 -9.50
N ALA A 39 11.51 7.34 -8.23
CA ALA A 39 11.11 6.51 -7.10
C ALA A 39 10.41 7.34 -6.02
N ILE A 40 9.67 6.68 -5.14
CA ILE A 40 8.96 7.34 -4.04
C ILE A 40 9.88 8.16 -3.12
N THR A 41 11.15 7.75 -3.00
CA THR A 41 12.22 8.42 -2.25
C THR A 41 12.68 9.75 -2.88
N ASP A 42 12.24 10.08 -4.09
CA ASP A 42 12.42 11.42 -4.66
C ASP A 42 11.55 12.47 -3.94
N VAL A 43 10.55 12.03 -3.16
CA VAL A 43 9.83 12.89 -2.21
C VAL A 43 10.72 13.07 -0.97
N PRO A 44 11.17 14.31 -0.66
CA PRO A 44 12.03 14.55 0.49
C PRO A 44 11.37 14.08 1.80
N GLY A 45 12.15 13.39 2.63
CA GLY A 45 11.69 12.85 3.91
C GLY A 45 11.18 11.41 3.85
N ILE A 46 11.07 10.80 2.66
CA ILE A 46 10.72 9.38 2.53
C ILE A 46 11.98 8.51 2.49
N LYS A 47 11.94 7.40 3.22
CA LYS A 47 12.90 6.29 3.14
C LYS A 47 12.18 4.98 2.83
N VAL A 48 12.86 4.04 2.17
CA VAL A 48 12.31 2.71 1.88
C VAL A 48 13.25 1.64 2.39
N GLY A 49 12.71 0.71 3.17
CA GLY A 49 13.39 -0.48 3.65
C GLY A 49 12.69 -1.74 3.18
N GLN A 50 13.46 -2.77 2.82
CA GLN A 50 12.93 -4.02 2.28
C GLN A 50 13.72 -5.19 2.84
N VAL A 51 13.03 -6.28 3.17
CA VAL A 51 13.64 -7.59 3.41
C VAL A 51 12.78 -8.68 2.79
N GLN A 52 13.38 -9.82 2.48
CA GLN A 52 12.71 -10.91 1.78
C GLN A 52 13.26 -12.28 2.20
N SER A 53 12.57 -13.35 1.86
CA SER A 53 13.23 -14.64 1.64
C SER A 53 12.76 -15.23 0.33
N THR A 54 13.72 -15.66 -0.48
CA THR A 54 13.51 -16.41 -1.73
C THR A 54 13.86 -17.88 -1.60
N GLN A 55 14.22 -18.31 -0.39
CA GLN A 55 14.61 -19.69 -0.10
C GLN A 55 13.41 -20.47 0.43
N ALA A 56 13.15 -21.64 -0.14
CA ALA A 56 12.12 -22.55 0.36
C ALA A 56 12.33 -22.82 1.87
N PRO A 57 11.27 -22.81 2.67
CA PRO A 57 9.86 -22.79 2.27
C PRO A 57 9.24 -21.39 2.04
N TYR A 58 10.04 -20.32 2.05
CA TYR A 58 9.58 -18.95 1.92
C TYR A 58 9.67 -18.42 0.49
N LEU A 59 8.68 -17.61 0.12
CA LEU A 59 8.72 -16.72 -1.04
C LEU A 59 7.86 -15.50 -0.72
N THR A 60 8.30 -14.71 0.26
CA THR A 60 7.56 -13.58 0.83
C THR A 60 8.53 -12.53 1.36
N GLY A 61 8.01 -11.39 1.83
CA GLY A 61 8.82 -10.35 2.43
C GLY A 61 8.02 -9.14 2.91
N THR A 62 8.76 -8.11 3.30
CA THR A 62 8.21 -6.89 3.88
C THR A 62 8.88 -5.67 3.26
N THR A 63 8.09 -4.62 3.00
CA THR A 63 8.55 -3.31 2.57
C THR A 63 8.01 -2.25 3.53
N VAL A 64 8.87 -1.36 4.01
CA VAL A 64 8.53 -0.28 4.93
C VAL A 64 8.83 1.03 4.24
N VAL A 65 7.82 1.89 4.12
CA VAL A 65 7.96 3.29 3.73
C VAL A 65 8.05 4.10 5.03
N TYR A 66 9.26 4.51 5.40
CA TYR A 66 9.55 5.17 6.67
C TYR A 66 9.61 6.69 6.49
N THR A 67 8.96 7.41 7.40
CA THR A 67 8.93 8.87 7.46
C THR A 67 9.51 9.34 8.79
N PRO A 68 10.83 9.68 8.85
CA PRO A 68 11.48 10.10 10.10
C PRO A 68 10.80 11.28 10.79
N GLN A 69 10.19 12.15 9.99
CA GLN A 69 9.24 13.15 10.46
C GLN A 69 7.85 12.61 10.21
N MET A 70 7.03 12.53 11.26
CA MET A 70 5.66 12.06 11.13
C MET A 70 4.94 12.82 10.02
N SER A 71 4.35 12.09 9.09
CA SER A 71 3.80 12.65 7.86
C SER A 71 2.30 12.41 7.79
N VAL A 72 1.55 13.46 7.42
CA VAL A 72 0.09 13.40 7.27
C VAL A 72 -0.22 12.27 6.28
N THR A 73 -1.04 11.31 6.69
CA THR A 73 -1.38 10.17 5.84
C THR A 73 -2.87 9.87 5.88
N GLY A 74 -3.44 9.62 4.71
CA GLY A 74 -4.78 9.08 4.53
C GLY A 74 -4.73 7.71 3.85
N VAL A 75 -5.87 7.02 3.82
CA VAL A 75 -6.03 5.70 3.18
C VAL A 75 -7.34 5.64 2.42
N ASP A 76 -7.36 4.90 1.32
CA ASP A 76 -8.57 4.42 0.66
C ASP A 76 -8.40 2.90 0.43
N GLN A 77 -9.42 2.14 0.82
CA GLN A 77 -9.47 0.69 0.75
C GLN A 77 -10.68 0.31 -0.10
N ARG A 78 -10.42 -0.29 -1.27
CA ARG A 78 -11.47 -0.57 -2.27
C ARG A 78 -11.63 -2.03 -2.65
N GLY A 79 -10.63 -2.86 -2.40
CA GLY A 79 -10.78 -4.31 -2.58
C GLY A 79 -11.80 -4.89 -1.60
N GLY A 80 -12.50 -5.96 -2.01
CA GLY A 80 -13.50 -6.64 -1.17
C GLY A 80 -12.92 -7.51 -0.04
N ALA A 81 -11.64 -7.91 -0.10
CA ALA A 81 -10.98 -8.75 0.90
C ALA A 81 -9.62 -8.18 1.37
N PRO A 82 -9.60 -6.99 2.00
CA PRO A 82 -8.37 -6.31 2.41
C PRO A 82 -7.75 -6.92 3.68
N ALA A 83 -6.44 -7.12 3.68
CA ALA A 83 -5.65 -7.42 4.88
C ALA A 83 -4.96 -6.13 5.36
N THR A 84 -5.56 -5.44 6.33
CA THR A 84 -5.10 -4.12 6.78
C THR A 84 -5.01 -4.00 8.30
N LYS A 85 -4.17 -3.06 8.75
CA LYS A 85 -4.00 -2.70 10.17
C LYS A 85 -3.94 -1.17 10.32
N GLU A 86 -4.57 -0.67 11.37
CA GLU A 86 -4.58 0.75 11.77
C GLU A 86 -5.12 1.76 10.73
N THR A 87 -6.03 1.32 9.86
CA THR A 87 -6.66 2.19 8.86
C THR A 87 -7.63 3.19 9.47
N ASP A 88 -8.42 2.81 10.48
CA ASP A 88 -9.40 3.70 11.11
C ASP A 88 -8.73 4.94 11.69
N LEU A 89 -7.55 4.80 12.27
CA LEU A 89 -6.80 5.91 12.85
C LEU A 89 -6.52 7.00 11.81
N LEU A 90 -6.37 6.65 10.52
CA LEU A 90 -6.10 7.57 9.42
C LEU A 90 -7.31 8.40 8.98
N ASP A 91 -8.51 8.12 9.49
CA ASP A 91 -9.70 8.93 9.23
C ASP A 91 -9.43 10.42 9.56
N PRO A 92 -9.84 11.37 8.70
CA PRO A 92 -9.67 12.80 8.96
C PRO A 92 -10.29 13.32 10.26
N LEU A 93 -11.27 12.61 10.84
CA LEU A 93 -11.89 12.92 12.13
C LEU A 93 -11.00 12.56 13.33
N ASN A 94 -10.07 11.64 13.16
CA ASN A 94 -9.22 11.15 14.24
C ASN A 94 -8.00 12.04 14.48
N SER A 95 -7.59 12.13 15.75
CA SER A 95 -6.60 13.10 16.26
C SER A 95 -5.15 12.82 15.89
N ASN A 96 -4.86 11.75 15.12
CA ASN A 96 -3.49 11.44 14.74
C ASN A 96 -2.87 12.62 13.96
N PRO A 97 -1.60 12.97 14.22
CA PRO A 97 -0.90 14.04 13.50
C PRO A 97 -0.28 13.56 12.18
N GLY A 98 -0.21 12.25 11.96
CA GLY A 98 0.46 11.60 10.85
C GLY A 98 0.89 10.18 11.21
N VAL A 99 1.72 9.57 10.37
CA VAL A 99 2.28 8.23 10.57
C VAL A 99 3.80 8.32 10.67
N ASN A 100 4.43 7.33 11.29
CA ASN A 100 5.89 7.17 11.31
C ASN A 100 6.37 6.29 10.15
N ALA A 101 5.55 5.33 9.74
CA ALA A 101 5.83 4.46 8.61
C ALA A 101 4.53 3.88 8.05
N VAL A 102 4.58 3.39 6.82
CA VAL A 102 3.56 2.53 6.23
C VAL A 102 4.21 1.22 5.83
N MET A 103 3.61 0.08 6.19
CA MET A 103 4.11 -1.25 5.82
C MET A 103 3.31 -1.85 4.66
N LEU A 104 4.02 -2.36 3.65
CA LEU A 104 3.50 -3.15 2.55
C LEU A 104 4.17 -4.54 2.58
N GLY A 105 3.44 -5.60 2.91
CA GLY A 105 4.02 -6.94 3.07
C GLY A 105 3.30 -8.04 2.31
N GLY A 106 3.78 -9.27 2.50
CA GLY A 106 3.11 -10.50 2.09
C GLY A 106 2.55 -11.26 3.29
N SER A 107 2.26 -12.55 3.11
CA SER A 107 1.70 -13.47 4.13
C SER A 107 0.25 -13.20 4.56
N SER A 108 -0.50 -12.41 3.77
CA SER A 108 -1.91 -12.09 4.00
C SER A 108 -2.15 -11.60 5.44
N MET A 109 -3.29 -11.95 6.05
CA MET A 109 -3.66 -11.53 7.41
C MET A 109 -2.60 -11.83 8.48
N TYR A 110 -1.78 -12.88 8.28
CA TYR A 110 -0.74 -13.25 9.23
C TYR A 110 0.46 -12.30 9.18
N GLY A 111 0.74 -11.73 8.02
CA GLY A 111 1.86 -10.82 7.82
C GLY A 111 1.71 -9.51 8.56
N LEU A 112 0.48 -9.13 8.93
CA LEU A 112 0.19 -7.89 9.65
C LEU A 112 0.90 -7.83 11.01
N SER A 113 1.31 -8.99 11.55
CA SER A 113 2.17 -9.08 12.73
C SER A 113 3.56 -8.47 12.52
N ALA A 114 4.07 -8.40 11.29
CA ALA A 114 5.33 -7.73 10.99
C ALA A 114 5.29 -6.24 11.35
N ALA A 115 4.12 -5.59 11.32
CA ALA A 115 3.97 -4.20 11.74
C ALA A 115 4.38 -3.99 13.21
N ASP A 116 4.23 -5.00 14.08
CA ASP A 116 4.64 -4.93 15.48
C ASP A 116 6.15 -4.73 15.62
N GLY A 117 6.95 -5.33 14.74
CA GLY A 117 8.40 -5.11 14.74
C GLY A 117 8.80 -3.72 14.26
N VAL A 118 8.05 -3.13 13.32
CA VAL A 118 8.24 -1.73 12.91
C VAL A 118 7.92 -0.80 14.08
N ILE A 119 6.81 -1.05 14.79
CA ILE A 119 6.41 -0.29 15.99
C ILE A 119 7.52 -0.37 17.05
N ARG A 120 8.03 -1.55 17.37
CA ARG A 120 9.13 -1.70 18.34
C ARG A 120 10.42 -1.01 17.91
N TRP A 121 10.78 -1.11 16.63
CA TRP A 121 11.94 -0.42 16.09
C TRP A 121 11.83 1.11 16.25
N LEU A 122 10.63 1.68 16.05
CA LEU A 122 10.36 3.10 16.25
C LEU A 122 10.34 3.49 17.75
N GLU A 123 9.74 2.65 18.60
CA GLU A 123 9.69 2.84 20.05
C GLU A 123 11.10 2.91 20.67
N ASP A 124 11.99 1.99 20.29
CA ASP A 124 13.41 1.95 20.71
C ASP A 124 14.15 3.27 20.39
N ARG A 125 13.66 4.00 19.39
CA ARG A 125 14.21 5.27 18.89
C ARG A 125 13.49 6.48 19.45
N GLY A 126 12.46 6.30 20.27
CA GLY A 126 11.62 7.36 20.80
C GLY A 126 10.84 8.10 19.71
N GLU A 127 10.50 7.41 18.61
CA GLU A 127 9.79 7.97 17.48
C GLU A 127 8.30 7.60 17.49
N GLY A 128 7.44 8.60 17.64
CA GLY A 128 5.98 8.42 17.68
C GLY A 128 5.27 9.60 18.33
N VAL A 129 3.96 9.49 18.50
CA VAL A 129 3.19 10.47 19.27
C VAL A 129 3.65 10.39 20.73
N LYS A 130 4.01 11.52 21.34
CA LYS A 130 4.42 11.54 22.74
C LYS A 130 3.25 11.16 23.65
N VAL A 131 3.44 10.15 24.50
CA VAL A 131 2.45 9.69 25.48
C VAL A 131 3.14 9.48 26.82
N GLY A 132 2.93 10.41 27.76
CA GLY A 132 3.59 10.39 29.05
C GLY A 132 5.12 10.40 28.91
N SER A 133 5.78 9.37 29.45
CA SER A 133 7.24 9.19 29.36
C SER A 133 7.70 8.41 28.12
N GLY A 134 6.78 7.97 27.26
CA GLY A 134 7.07 7.16 26.08
C GLY A 134 6.49 7.73 24.80
N VAL A 135 6.42 6.88 23.77
CA VAL A 135 5.84 7.21 22.47
C VAL A 135 4.86 6.13 22.02
N ALA A 136 3.90 6.54 21.20
CA ALA A 136 3.00 5.67 20.44
C ALA A 136 3.34 5.81 18.95
N PRO A 137 4.18 4.91 18.39
CA PRO A 137 4.45 4.86 16.96
C PRO A 137 3.17 4.52 16.18
N ILE A 138 2.94 5.18 15.05
CA ILE A 138 1.77 4.92 14.20
C ILE A 138 2.25 4.27 12.90
N VAL A 139 1.84 3.00 12.69
CA VAL A 139 2.28 2.17 11.57
C VAL A 139 1.08 1.45 10.93
N PRO A 140 0.32 2.12 10.06
CA PRO A 140 -0.64 1.44 9.21
C PRO A 140 0.05 0.43 8.28
N ALA A 141 -0.67 -0.66 7.98
CA ALA A 141 -0.15 -1.71 7.12
C ALA A 141 -1.22 -2.28 6.19
N ALA A 142 -0.76 -2.81 5.06
CA ALA A 142 -1.54 -3.70 4.22
C ALA A 142 -0.66 -4.85 3.69
N ASP A 143 -1.24 -6.03 3.53
CA ASP A 143 -0.52 -7.21 3.05
C ASP A 143 -1.20 -7.89 1.86
N ILE A 144 -0.38 -8.44 0.96
CA ILE A 144 -0.84 -9.27 -0.14
C ILE A 144 -0.97 -10.74 0.27
N PHE A 145 -1.80 -11.50 -0.44
CA PHE A 145 -1.80 -12.95 -0.35
C PHE A 145 -0.70 -13.59 -1.21
N ASP A 146 0.31 -14.18 -0.56
CA ASP A 146 1.37 -14.97 -1.20
C ASP A 146 1.69 -16.30 -0.49
N LEU A 147 0.79 -16.74 0.40
CA LEU A 147 0.95 -17.95 1.22
C LEU A 147 1.18 -19.20 0.37
N GLY A 148 2.11 -20.05 0.79
CA GLY A 148 2.42 -21.33 0.14
C GLY A 148 3.24 -21.22 -1.14
N ARG A 149 3.49 -20.03 -1.69
CA ARG A 149 4.24 -19.85 -2.94
C ARG A 149 5.71 -20.28 -2.86
N GLY A 150 6.27 -20.33 -1.64
CA GLY A 150 7.62 -20.85 -1.38
C GLY A 150 7.68 -22.34 -1.01
N GLY A 151 6.53 -23.00 -0.84
CA GLY A 151 6.44 -24.43 -0.51
C GLY A 151 5.73 -24.77 0.80
N ASP A 152 5.58 -23.82 1.74
CA ASP A 152 4.80 -24.02 2.98
C ASP A 152 3.83 -22.86 3.20
N PHE A 153 2.56 -23.18 3.47
CA PHE A 153 1.51 -22.21 3.79
C PHE A 153 1.71 -21.53 5.15
N LYS A 154 2.53 -22.12 6.04
CA LYS A 154 2.87 -21.58 7.36
C LYS A 154 4.18 -20.78 7.38
N ALA A 155 4.95 -20.78 6.29
CA ALA A 155 6.13 -19.94 6.14
C ALA A 155 5.72 -18.48 5.89
N ARG A 156 5.61 -17.71 6.98
CA ARG A 156 5.00 -16.36 7.01
C ARG A 156 5.97 -15.34 7.60
N THR A 157 5.77 -14.07 7.27
CA THR A 157 6.45 -12.96 7.95
C THR A 157 6.01 -12.87 9.41
N THR A 158 6.90 -12.37 10.25
CA THR A 158 6.75 -12.24 11.71
C THR A 158 7.22 -10.84 12.14
N PRO A 159 7.04 -10.42 13.41
CA PRO A 159 7.55 -9.12 13.89
C PRO A 159 9.02 -8.85 13.53
N GLU A 160 9.89 -9.86 13.57
CA GLU A 160 11.31 -9.72 13.21
C GLU A 160 11.51 -9.18 11.79
N TRP A 161 10.64 -9.56 10.84
CA TRP A 161 10.72 -9.11 9.45
C TRP A 161 10.46 -7.61 9.33
N GLY A 162 9.47 -7.10 10.07
CA GLY A 162 9.19 -5.67 10.10
C GLY A 162 10.30 -4.87 10.77
N TYR A 163 10.87 -5.38 11.86
CA TYR A 163 12.02 -4.75 12.51
C TYR A 163 13.21 -4.64 11.54
N LEU A 164 13.56 -5.74 10.86
CA LEU A 164 14.65 -5.76 9.88
C LEU A 164 14.36 -4.86 8.67
N ALA A 165 13.13 -4.83 8.16
CA ALA A 165 12.73 -3.95 7.08
C ALA A 165 12.85 -2.47 7.47
N ALA A 166 12.40 -2.09 8.67
CA ALA A 166 12.51 -0.73 9.17
C ALA A 166 13.98 -0.34 9.38
N GLN A 167 14.80 -1.24 9.93
CA GLN A 167 16.24 -1.04 10.08
C GLN A 167 16.96 -0.84 8.74
N ALA A 168 16.51 -1.50 7.68
CA ALA A 168 17.07 -1.40 6.33
C ALA A 168 16.59 -0.15 5.55
N ALA A 169 15.77 0.73 6.15
CA ALA A 169 15.19 1.86 5.45
C ALA A 169 16.20 2.97 5.12
N ASP A 170 16.33 3.30 3.84
CA ASP A 170 17.27 4.32 3.35
C ASP A 170 16.67 5.25 2.28
N GLN A 171 17.37 6.34 1.96
CA GLN A 171 17.08 7.24 0.86
C GLN A 171 17.71 6.76 -0.46
N GLY A 172 17.37 7.43 -1.55
CA GLY A 172 17.98 7.17 -2.86
C GLY A 172 17.26 6.09 -3.66
N PRO A 173 17.96 5.33 -4.52
CA PRO A 173 17.36 4.32 -5.38
C PRO A 173 16.59 3.26 -4.60
N VAL A 174 15.42 2.86 -5.12
CA VAL A 174 14.57 1.82 -4.53
C VAL A 174 14.63 0.56 -5.39
N ARG A 175 14.82 -0.60 -4.77
CA ARG A 175 14.84 -1.89 -5.49
C ARG A 175 13.44 -2.27 -5.94
N GLN A 176 13.35 -2.82 -7.15
CA GLN A 176 12.09 -3.19 -7.80
C GLN A 176 12.08 -4.67 -8.20
N GLY A 177 10.93 -5.16 -8.67
CA GLY A 177 10.72 -6.53 -9.11
C GLY A 177 10.44 -7.49 -7.94
N VAL A 178 11.16 -8.62 -7.91
CA VAL A 178 10.93 -9.71 -6.95
C VAL A 178 11.68 -9.44 -5.64
N VAL A 179 11.22 -8.41 -4.92
CA VAL A 179 11.83 -7.94 -3.67
C VAL A 179 10.81 -7.52 -2.63
N GLY A 180 11.20 -7.50 -1.35
CA GLY A 180 10.37 -6.98 -0.27
C GLY A 180 8.99 -7.64 -0.20
N GLY A 181 7.94 -6.83 0.00
CA GLY A 181 6.54 -7.30 -0.04
C GLY A 181 6.11 -7.88 -1.40
N GLY A 182 6.83 -7.57 -2.49
CA GLY A 182 6.58 -8.11 -3.83
C GLY A 182 7.28 -9.43 -4.14
N THR A 183 8.03 -9.99 -3.19
CA THR A 183 8.78 -11.25 -3.39
C THR A 183 7.86 -12.37 -3.87
N GLY A 184 6.74 -12.59 -3.19
CA GLY A 184 5.76 -13.60 -3.56
C GLY A 184 4.78 -13.19 -4.65
N ALA A 185 4.68 -11.91 -5.01
CA ALA A 185 3.56 -11.34 -5.76
C ALA A 185 3.31 -11.92 -7.16
N ARG A 186 2.04 -12.00 -7.57
CA ARG A 186 1.57 -12.45 -8.90
C ARG A 186 0.48 -11.53 -9.44
N ALA A 187 0.48 -11.23 -10.74
CA ALA A 187 -0.49 -10.35 -11.35
C ALA A 187 -1.01 -10.96 -12.66
N GLY A 188 -2.31 -11.28 -12.72
CA GLY A 188 -2.94 -11.85 -13.92
C GLY A 188 -2.23 -13.12 -14.44
N GLY A 189 -1.83 -14.01 -13.54
CA GLY A 189 -1.09 -15.24 -13.87
C GLY A 189 0.39 -15.04 -14.21
N LEU A 190 0.88 -13.79 -14.27
CA LEU A 190 2.30 -13.46 -14.43
C LEU A 190 2.94 -13.21 -13.06
N LYS A 191 4.28 -13.19 -13.02
CA LYS A 191 5.01 -12.72 -11.85
C LYS A 191 4.78 -11.20 -11.71
N GLY A 192 4.29 -10.79 -10.55
CA GLY A 192 4.23 -9.39 -10.13
C GLY A 192 5.44 -9.01 -9.29
N GLY A 193 5.38 -7.87 -8.60
CA GLY A 193 6.51 -7.40 -7.82
C GLY A 193 6.31 -6.03 -7.20
N VAL A 194 7.41 -5.47 -6.72
CA VAL A 194 7.50 -4.06 -6.31
C VAL A 194 7.80 -3.20 -7.52
N GLY A 195 7.11 -2.08 -7.66
CA GLY A 195 7.50 -1.02 -8.59
C GLY A 195 7.37 0.35 -7.95
N THR A 196 8.09 1.32 -8.50
CA THR A 196 8.10 2.70 -8.03
C THR A 196 8.23 3.66 -9.21
N ALA A 197 7.73 4.88 -9.04
CA ALA A 197 7.85 5.95 -10.01
C ALA A 197 7.78 7.29 -9.28
N SER A 198 8.24 8.37 -9.92
CA SER A 198 8.03 9.74 -9.44
C SER A 198 7.84 10.73 -10.58
N VAL A 199 7.33 11.91 -10.26
CA VAL A 199 7.26 13.07 -11.15
C VAL A 199 7.43 14.35 -10.34
N THR A 200 8.21 15.31 -10.85
CA THR A 200 8.32 16.65 -10.29
C THR A 200 7.45 17.62 -11.07
N LEU A 201 6.57 18.33 -10.38
CA LEU A 201 5.67 19.34 -10.94
C LEU A 201 6.41 20.67 -11.16
N SER A 202 5.79 21.60 -11.89
CA SER A 202 6.41 22.87 -12.30
C SER A 202 6.85 23.80 -11.17
N ASP A 203 6.27 23.63 -9.99
CA ASP A 203 6.57 24.41 -8.79
C ASP A 203 7.50 23.67 -7.82
N GLY A 204 8.10 22.56 -8.24
CA GLY A 204 9.06 21.79 -7.44
C GLY A 204 8.42 20.81 -6.46
N VAL A 205 7.09 20.69 -6.43
CA VAL A 205 6.43 19.59 -5.72
C VAL A 205 6.73 18.29 -6.45
N THR A 206 7.14 17.27 -5.70
CA THR A 206 7.32 15.92 -6.21
C THR A 206 6.17 15.05 -5.75
N VAL A 207 5.70 14.19 -6.65
CA VAL A 207 4.80 13.08 -6.34
C VAL A 207 5.53 11.78 -6.65
N GLY A 208 5.55 10.86 -5.68
CA GLY A 208 6.18 9.55 -5.79
C GLY A 208 5.19 8.43 -5.49
N ALA A 209 5.42 7.24 -6.01
CA ALA A 209 4.61 6.07 -5.70
C ALA A 209 5.47 4.83 -5.55
N ILE A 210 5.08 3.91 -4.65
CA ILE A 210 5.58 2.54 -4.56
C ILE A 210 4.38 1.60 -4.45
N VAL A 211 4.43 0.47 -5.16
CA VAL A 211 3.33 -0.49 -5.25
C VAL A 211 3.85 -1.92 -5.19
N VAL A 212 3.08 -2.80 -4.54
CA VAL A 212 3.22 -4.25 -4.62
C VAL A 212 2.08 -4.79 -5.46
N VAL A 213 2.38 -5.31 -6.65
CA VAL A 213 1.37 -5.74 -7.63
C VAL A 213 1.09 -7.24 -7.48
N ASN A 214 0.03 -7.60 -6.75
CA ASN A 214 -0.47 -8.97 -6.60
C ASN A 214 -1.92 -9.12 -7.08
N ALA A 215 -2.28 -8.53 -8.22
CA ALA A 215 -3.67 -8.42 -8.70
C ALA A 215 -4.26 -9.72 -9.27
N ALA A 216 -5.57 -9.93 -9.08
CA ALA A 216 -6.30 -11.00 -9.76
C ALA A 216 -6.41 -10.69 -11.25
N GLY A 217 -6.73 -9.43 -11.55
CA GLY A 217 -6.77 -8.93 -12.91
C GLY A 217 -5.42 -8.85 -13.59
N SER A 218 -5.47 -8.64 -14.90
CA SER A 218 -4.30 -8.60 -15.76
C SER A 218 -3.77 -7.17 -15.89
N PRO A 219 -2.45 -6.95 -15.72
CA PRO A 219 -1.79 -5.70 -16.10
C PRO A 219 -1.56 -5.58 -17.62
N VAL A 220 -2.00 -6.58 -18.38
CA VAL A 220 -1.75 -6.75 -19.80
C VAL A 220 -3.08 -6.68 -20.57
N ASP A 221 -3.11 -5.90 -21.67
CA ASP A 221 -4.25 -5.83 -22.57
C ASP A 221 -4.43 -7.16 -23.31
N PRO A 222 -5.57 -7.86 -23.17
CA PRO A 222 -5.79 -9.13 -23.85
C PRO A 222 -5.83 -9.01 -25.39
N LYS A 223 -5.95 -7.80 -25.96
CA LYS A 223 -6.00 -7.60 -27.42
C LYS A 223 -4.66 -7.84 -28.10
N ASP A 224 -3.57 -7.38 -27.48
CA ASP A 224 -2.23 -7.41 -28.09
C ASP A 224 -1.10 -7.74 -27.10
N CYS A 225 -1.47 -8.05 -25.85
CA CYS A 225 -0.57 -8.37 -24.76
C CYS A 225 0.40 -7.24 -24.35
N SER A 226 0.12 -5.99 -24.74
CA SER A 226 0.84 -4.82 -24.24
C SER A 226 0.52 -4.54 -22.77
N LEU A 227 1.44 -3.92 -22.03
CA LEU A 227 1.15 -3.43 -20.68
C LEU A 227 0.23 -2.22 -20.74
N PHE A 228 -0.87 -2.21 -19.99
CA PHE A 228 -1.77 -1.05 -19.94
C PHE A 228 -1.06 0.23 -19.46
N ALA A 229 -0.08 0.07 -18.56
CA ALA A 229 0.71 1.17 -18.02
C ALA A 229 1.63 1.85 -19.05
N ALA A 230 1.96 1.19 -20.18
CA ALA A 230 2.95 1.67 -21.14
C ALA A 230 2.60 3.05 -21.72
N ARG A 231 1.30 3.34 -21.92
CA ARG A 231 0.83 4.64 -22.45
C ARG A 231 0.98 5.82 -21.48
N TYR A 232 1.35 5.56 -20.22
CA TYR A 232 1.57 6.57 -19.20
C TYR A 232 3.04 6.85 -18.95
N GLU A 233 3.95 6.24 -19.74
CA GLU A 233 5.37 6.44 -19.54
C GLU A 233 5.76 7.93 -19.62
N LEU A 234 6.78 8.31 -18.84
CA LEU A 234 7.41 9.62 -18.91
C LEU A 234 8.88 9.50 -19.29
N ALA A 235 9.35 10.43 -20.12
CA ALA A 235 10.76 10.59 -20.49
C ALA A 235 11.43 9.32 -21.08
N GLY A 236 10.64 8.41 -21.67
CA GLY A 236 11.14 7.14 -22.19
C GLY A 236 11.64 6.20 -21.10
N GLU A 237 11.02 6.22 -19.92
CA GLU A 237 11.36 5.30 -18.82
C GLU A 237 11.15 3.82 -19.18
N PHE A 238 10.31 3.51 -20.18
CA PHE A 238 10.16 2.16 -20.73
C PHE A 238 10.82 2.03 -22.12
N ARG A 239 11.84 2.86 -22.41
CA ARG A 239 12.50 2.90 -23.72
C ARG A 239 12.88 1.50 -24.20
N GLY A 240 12.39 1.18 -25.39
CA GLY A 240 12.63 -0.09 -26.06
C GLY A 240 11.53 -1.13 -25.84
N LEU A 241 10.54 -0.85 -24.99
CA LEU A 241 9.32 -1.66 -24.88
C LEU A 241 8.56 -1.63 -26.21
N GLN A 242 8.15 -2.79 -26.69
CA GLN A 242 7.39 -2.96 -27.93
C GLN A 242 6.09 -3.72 -27.64
N THR A 243 5.09 -3.58 -28.52
CA THR A 243 3.94 -4.50 -28.50
C THR A 243 4.44 -5.93 -28.78
N PRO A 244 4.03 -6.94 -27.99
CA PRO A 244 4.36 -8.33 -28.26
C PRO A 244 3.97 -8.77 -29.68
N LYS A 245 4.75 -9.67 -30.26
CA LYS A 245 4.38 -10.35 -31.50
C LYS A 245 3.14 -11.20 -31.27
N ALA A 246 2.23 -11.23 -32.25
CA ALA A 246 0.98 -11.99 -32.18
C ALA A 246 1.15 -13.47 -31.77
N LYS A 247 2.27 -14.11 -32.17
CA LYS A 247 2.59 -15.50 -31.81
C LYS A 247 2.96 -15.73 -30.33
N GLU A 248 3.22 -14.66 -29.57
CA GLU A 248 3.49 -14.70 -28.13
C GLU A 248 2.21 -14.36 -27.34
N CYS A 249 1.24 -13.70 -27.97
CA CYS A 249 0.01 -13.26 -27.34
C CYS A 249 -1.07 -14.35 -27.39
N HIS A 250 -1.20 -15.06 -26.28
CA HIS A 250 -2.22 -16.08 -26.06
C HIS A 250 -3.03 -15.72 -24.81
N PRO A 251 -4.05 -14.87 -24.94
CA PRO A 251 -4.81 -14.34 -23.80
C PRO A 251 -5.56 -15.42 -23.01
N ASP A 252 -5.75 -16.61 -23.59
CA ASP A 252 -6.48 -17.73 -22.99
C ASP A 252 -5.67 -18.53 -21.94
N ALA A 253 -4.47 -18.10 -21.57
CA ALA A 253 -3.71 -18.70 -20.48
C ALA A 253 -4.31 -18.31 -19.12
N ALA A 254 -5.42 -18.97 -18.79
CA ALA A 254 -6.12 -19.06 -17.50
C ALA A 254 -5.73 -18.01 -16.45
N ALA A 255 -6.64 -17.07 -16.17
CA ALA A 255 -6.68 -16.40 -14.88
C ALA A 255 -6.63 -17.47 -13.78
N ASP A 256 -5.82 -17.25 -12.74
CA ASP A 256 -5.75 -18.14 -11.58
C ASP A 256 -7.15 -18.12 -10.93
N ALA A 257 -7.98 -19.11 -11.27
CA ALA A 257 -9.44 -19.09 -11.03
C ALA A 257 -9.84 -19.14 -9.54
N LEU A 258 -8.87 -19.16 -8.62
CA LEU A 258 -9.05 -19.42 -7.19
C LEU A 258 -8.05 -18.67 -6.28
N SER A 259 -7.44 -17.57 -6.72
CA SER A 259 -6.48 -16.84 -5.88
C SER A 259 -7.15 -15.62 -5.22
N MET A 260 -6.93 -15.46 -3.91
CA MET A 260 -7.09 -14.16 -3.25
C MET A 260 -5.93 -13.27 -3.70
N ASN A 261 -6.22 -12.03 -4.04
CA ASN A 261 -5.28 -11.12 -4.69
C ASN A 261 -5.34 -9.74 -4.04
N THR A 262 -4.34 -8.89 -4.28
CA THR A 262 -4.22 -7.60 -3.57
C THR A 262 -3.19 -6.72 -4.26
N THR A 263 -3.53 -5.50 -4.68
CA THR A 263 -2.53 -4.48 -5.02
C THR A 263 -2.48 -3.42 -3.94
N ILE A 264 -1.34 -3.30 -3.27
CA ILE A 264 -1.14 -2.36 -2.16
C ILE A 264 -0.09 -1.32 -2.53
N ALA A 265 -0.33 -0.06 -2.17
CA ALA A 265 0.56 1.03 -2.57
C ALA A 265 0.67 2.14 -1.53
N VAL A 266 1.75 2.90 -1.63
CA VAL A 266 1.89 4.23 -1.04
C VAL A 266 2.13 5.23 -2.16
N VAL A 267 1.35 6.33 -2.17
CA VAL A 267 1.64 7.53 -2.95
C VAL A 267 2.09 8.63 -1.98
N ALA A 268 3.13 9.37 -2.32
CA ALA A 268 3.70 10.40 -1.45
C ALA A 268 3.87 11.73 -2.18
N THR A 269 3.80 12.83 -1.45
CA THR A 269 4.14 14.17 -1.95
C THR A 269 4.75 15.05 -0.87
N ASN A 270 5.54 16.05 -1.27
CA ASN A 270 6.03 17.11 -0.39
C ASN A 270 5.14 18.37 -0.40
N ALA A 271 3.99 18.35 -1.10
CA ALA A 271 2.97 19.38 -0.91
C ALA A 271 2.36 19.26 0.50
N PRO A 272 2.10 20.36 1.23
CA PRO A 272 1.50 20.31 2.55
C PRO A 272 0.01 20.00 2.44
N LEU A 273 -0.40 18.74 2.61
CA LEU A 273 -1.81 18.34 2.55
C LEU A 273 -2.43 18.26 3.95
N GLU A 274 -3.72 18.60 4.08
CA GLU A 274 -4.51 18.16 5.23
C GLU A 274 -4.90 16.67 5.14
N LYS A 275 -5.35 16.04 6.23
CA LYS A 275 -5.73 14.60 6.25
C LYS A 275 -6.80 14.26 5.21
N ALA A 276 -7.82 15.12 5.06
CA ALA A 276 -8.88 14.91 4.06
C ALA A 276 -8.34 14.98 2.62
N ALA A 277 -7.37 15.86 2.34
CA ALA A 277 -6.71 15.93 1.03
C ALA A 277 -5.82 14.71 0.78
N ALA A 278 -5.12 14.20 1.80
CA ALA A 278 -4.37 12.95 1.70
C ALA A 278 -5.29 11.75 1.44
N ALA A 279 -6.39 11.60 2.18
CA ALA A 279 -7.39 10.56 1.93
C ALA A 279 -7.99 10.67 0.52
N ARG A 280 -8.24 11.89 0.05
CA ARG A 280 -8.71 12.11 -1.33
C ARG A 280 -7.66 11.72 -2.36
N MET A 281 -6.38 12.01 -2.13
CA MET A 281 -5.28 11.58 -2.98
C MET A 281 -5.18 10.05 -3.06
N ALA A 282 -5.37 9.33 -1.95
CA ALA A 282 -5.43 7.87 -1.95
C ALA A 282 -6.56 7.36 -2.85
N GLY A 283 -7.77 7.91 -2.69
CA GLY A 283 -8.92 7.51 -3.51
C GLY A 283 -8.76 7.81 -4.99
N ASN A 284 -8.25 9.00 -5.34
CA ASN A 284 -7.93 9.36 -6.72
C ASN A 284 -6.83 8.46 -7.32
N SER A 285 -5.90 7.95 -6.51
CA SER A 285 -4.83 7.09 -6.98
C SER A 285 -5.33 5.71 -7.42
N HIS A 286 -6.49 5.26 -6.94
CA HIS A 286 -7.12 4.05 -7.47
C HIS A 286 -7.51 4.15 -8.95
N ASP A 287 -7.74 5.36 -9.48
CA ASP A 287 -7.90 5.55 -10.94
C ASP A 287 -6.61 5.17 -11.68
N GLY A 288 -5.46 5.40 -11.05
CA GLY A 288 -4.15 4.97 -11.53
C GLY A 288 -4.04 3.46 -11.64
N LEU A 289 -4.55 2.74 -10.64
CA LEU A 289 -4.63 1.28 -10.65
C LEU A 289 -5.55 0.78 -11.77
N ALA A 290 -6.72 1.39 -11.94
CA ALA A 290 -7.70 1.03 -12.98
C ALA A 290 -7.16 1.23 -14.41
N ARG A 291 -6.23 2.17 -14.58
CA ARG A 291 -5.55 2.42 -15.85
C ARG A 291 -4.46 1.41 -16.16
N ALA A 292 -3.97 0.67 -15.17
CA ALA A 292 -2.84 -0.24 -15.27
C ALA A 292 -3.22 -1.71 -15.20
N ILE A 293 -4.37 -2.05 -14.60
CA ILE A 293 -4.81 -3.42 -14.34
C ILE A 293 -6.31 -3.54 -14.63
N SER A 294 -6.74 -4.67 -15.19
CA SER A 294 -8.15 -4.97 -15.44
C SER A 294 -8.48 -6.46 -15.29
N PRO A 295 -9.53 -6.83 -14.52
CA PRO A 295 -10.27 -5.99 -13.58
C PRO A 295 -9.46 -5.62 -12.34
N ILE A 296 -10.01 -4.76 -11.48
CA ILE A 296 -9.48 -4.43 -10.14
C ILE A 296 -10.65 -4.36 -9.15
N HIS A 297 -10.38 -4.22 -7.85
CA HIS A 297 -11.41 -4.05 -6.81
C HIS A 297 -12.44 -5.19 -6.77
N THR A 298 -12.04 -6.40 -7.17
CA THR A 298 -12.93 -7.56 -7.06
C THR A 298 -13.17 -7.94 -5.60
N LEU A 299 -14.14 -8.83 -5.36
CA LEU A 299 -14.39 -9.33 -3.99
C LEU A 299 -13.19 -10.10 -3.41
N ASP A 300 -12.36 -10.66 -4.28
CA ASP A 300 -11.16 -11.41 -3.91
C ASP A 300 -9.90 -10.53 -3.88
N ASP A 301 -10.01 -9.26 -4.27
CA ASP A 301 -8.92 -8.29 -4.18
C ASP A 301 -8.94 -7.56 -2.83
N GLY A 302 -7.77 -7.30 -2.26
CA GLY A 302 -7.59 -6.48 -1.05
C GLY A 302 -7.00 -5.08 -1.32
N ASP A 303 -7.25 -4.53 -2.51
CA ASP A 303 -6.62 -3.29 -2.99
C ASP A 303 -6.72 -2.13 -1.99
N THR A 304 -5.56 -1.61 -1.57
CA THR A 304 -5.43 -0.57 -0.53
C THR A 304 -4.34 0.42 -0.90
N ILE A 305 -4.64 1.72 -0.88
CA ILE A 305 -3.66 2.78 -1.15
C ILE A 305 -3.56 3.71 0.05
N PHE A 306 -2.34 3.92 0.53
CA PHE A 306 -2.00 4.97 1.47
C PHE A 306 -1.46 6.19 0.74
N ALA A 307 -1.78 7.38 1.23
CA ALA A 307 -1.35 8.64 0.65
C ALA A 307 -0.68 9.51 1.71
N THR A 308 0.60 9.82 1.54
CA THR A 308 1.45 10.48 2.55
C THR A 308 1.92 11.85 2.08
N SER A 309 1.84 12.85 2.94
CA SER A 309 2.30 14.21 2.72
C SER A 309 3.43 14.55 3.70
N THR A 310 4.64 14.76 3.17
CA THR A 310 5.81 15.22 3.94
C THR A 310 5.90 16.75 4.01
N GLY A 311 5.03 17.45 3.28
CA GLY A 311 5.03 18.92 3.21
C GLY A 311 4.71 19.58 4.54
N THR A 312 5.41 20.68 4.81
CA THR A 312 5.18 21.54 5.98
C THR A 312 4.65 22.91 5.54
N GLY A 313 4.01 23.65 6.44
CA GLY A 313 3.43 24.97 6.16
C GLY A 313 1.89 24.95 6.14
N THR A 314 1.29 25.93 5.47
CA THR A 314 -0.17 26.04 5.35
C THR A 314 -0.73 24.87 4.54
N PRO A 315 -1.57 24.01 5.14
CA PRO A 315 -2.09 22.86 4.43
C PRO A 315 -3.07 23.25 3.33
N LEU A 316 -2.97 22.58 2.17
CA LEU A 316 -3.97 22.58 1.12
C LEU A 316 -5.21 21.82 1.59
N ARG A 317 -6.38 22.43 1.42
CA ARG A 317 -7.64 21.92 1.95
C ARG A 317 -8.67 21.60 0.88
N VAL A 318 -9.33 20.45 1.00
CA VAL A 318 -10.30 19.98 -0.01
C VAL A 318 -11.53 20.89 -0.10
N ASN A 319 -11.84 21.61 0.98
CA ASN A 319 -12.98 22.52 1.06
C ASN A 319 -12.61 23.99 0.79
N ASN A 320 -11.36 24.28 0.44
CA ASN A 320 -10.92 25.62 0.06
C ASN A 320 -10.91 25.78 -1.47
N PRO A 321 -11.78 26.62 -2.05
CA PRO A 321 -11.82 26.83 -3.51
C PRO A 321 -10.48 27.30 -4.10
N ALA A 322 -9.67 28.04 -3.33
CA ALA A 322 -8.37 28.51 -3.79
C ALA A 322 -7.36 27.35 -4.02
N ASP A 323 -7.50 26.25 -3.27
CA ASP A 323 -6.59 25.09 -3.34
C ASP A 323 -7.03 24.09 -4.42
N SER A 324 -8.25 24.20 -4.94
CA SER A 324 -8.88 23.19 -5.79
C SER A 324 -8.07 22.85 -7.06
N ARG A 325 -7.57 23.86 -7.77
CA ARG A 325 -6.73 23.63 -8.96
C ARG A 325 -5.47 22.85 -8.60
N ARG A 326 -4.82 23.25 -7.50
CA ARG A 326 -3.56 22.68 -7.06
C ARG A 326 -3.72 21.23 -6.59
N LEU A 327 -4.76 20.97 -5.80
CA LEU A 327 -5.12 19.62 -5.39
C LEU A 327 -5.39 18.71 -6.59
N ASN A 328 -6.13 19.18 -7.59
CA ASN A 328 -6.39 18.39 -8.80
C ASN A 328 -5.11 18.05 -9.58
N GLU A 329 -4.15 18.97 -9.67
CA GLU A 329 -2.84 18.69 -10.29
C GLU A 329 -2.10 17.58 -9.54
N ILE A 330 -2.04 17.66 -8.22
CA ILE A 330 -1.38 16.65 -7.36
C ILE A 330 -2.09 15.30 -7.46
N PHE A 331 -3.42 15.27 -7.38
CA PHE A 331 -4.20 14.03 -7.45
C PHE A 331 -4.06 13.33 -8.81
N ASN A 332 -4.07 14.09 -9.91
CA ASN A 332 -3.83 13.53 -11.23
C ASN A 332 -2.40 13.00 -11.38
N ALA A 333 -1.41 13.71 -10.85
CA ALA A 333 -0.03 13.28 -10.83
C ALA A 333 0.13 11.99 -10.00
N ALA A 334 -0.55 11.85 -8.86
CA ALA A 334 -0.55 10.65 -8.03
C ALA A 334 -1.10 9.44 -8.79
N ALA A 335 -2.26 9.57 -9.43
CA ALA A 335 -2.85 8.51 -10.25
C ALA A 335 -1.92 8.09 -11.40
N ASN A 336 -1.39 9.04 -12.17
CA ASN A 336 -0.48 8.73 -13.29
C ASN A 336 0.83 8.09 -12.80
N THR A 337 1.38 8.57 -11.69
CA THR A 337 2.62 8.03 -11.11
C THR A 337 2.41 6.61 -10.61
N LEU A 338 1.27 6.30 -9.99
CA LEU A 338 0.95 4.94 -9.58
C LEU A 338 0.76 4.01 -10.79
N THR A 339 0.10 4.46 -11.87
CA THR A 339 0.00 3.68 -13.12
C THR A 339 1.39 3.30 -13.64
N ARG A 340 2.33 4.24 -13.64
CA ARG A 340 3.72 4.01 -14.08
C ARG A 340 4.45 3.04 -13.15
N ALA A 341 4.27 3.17 -11.84
CA ALA A 341 4.87 2.27 -10.85
C ALA A 341 4.41 0.81 -11.05
N VAL A 342 3.14 0.57 -11.44
CA VAL A 342 2.67 -0.76 -11.83
C VAL A 342 3.40 -1.28 -13.07
N GLY A 343 3.64 -0.42 -14.07
CA GLY A 343 4.43 -0.74 -15.25
C GLY A 343 5.86 -1.20 -14.90
N HIS A 344 6.56 -0.44 -14.06
CA HIS A 344 7.89 -0.84 -13.56
C HIS A 344 7.83 -2.18 -12.82
N ALA A 345 6.87 -2.39 -11.92
CA ALA A 345 6.73 -3.65 -11.18
C ALA A 345 6.65 -4.88 -12.10
N MET A 346 5.92 -4.76 -13.22
CA MET A 346 5.74 -5.86 -14.18
C MET A 346 6.95 -6.08 -15.09
N LEU A 347 7.63 -5.00 -15.50
CA LEU A 347 8.83 -5.08 -16.33
C LEU A 347 10.03 -5.61 -15.56
N ASP A 348 10.13 -5.27 -14.27
CA ASP A 348 11.28 -5.59 -13.43
C ASP A 348 11.10 -6.91 -12.65
N ALA A 349 9.91 -7.50 -12.70
CA ALA A 349 9.69 -8.86 -12.22
C ALA A 349 10.48 -9.88 -13.06
N ARG A 350 11.03 -10.89 -12.39
CA ARG A 350 11.73 -12.04 -13.02
C ARG A 350 10.99 -13.33 -12.77
N THR A 351 11.09 -14.30 -13.68
CA THR A 351 10.46 -15.62 -13.48
C THR A 351 10.95 -16.28 -12.19
N VAL A 352 10.02 -16.88 -11.44
CA VAL A 352 10.30 -17.68 -10.23
C VAL A 352 9.52 -18.98 -10.31
N GLY A 353 10.23 -20.11 -10.30
CA GLY A 353 9.62 -21.42 -10.49
C GLY A 353 8.83 -21.47 -11.80
N THR A 354 7.54 -21.80 -11.72
CA THR A 354 6.63 -21.85 -12.88
C THR A 354 5.94 -20.52 -13.18
N THR A 355 6.04 -19.53 -12.29
CA THR A 355 5.39 -18.21 -12.49
C THR A 355 6.26 -17.35 -13.40
N THR A 356 5.84 -17.21 -14.66
CA THR A 356 6.58 -16.48 -15.71
C THR A 356 6.48 -14.96 -15.52
N SER A 357 7.56 -14.22 -15.71
CA SER A 357 7.53 -12.76 -15.82
C SER A 357 6.90 -12.28 -17.13
N TYR A 358 6.52 -10.98 -17.19
CA TYR A 358 6.07 -10.37 -18.43
C TYR A 358 7.11 -10.50 -19.56
N CYS A 359 8.36 -10.15 -19.27
CA CYS A 359 9.42 -10.17 -20.27
C CYS A 359 9.87 -11.57 -20.71
N ASP A 360 9.75 -12.59 -19.85
CA ASP A 360 10.01 -13.97 -20.24
C ASP A 360 8.88 -14.57 -21.08
N ARG A 361 7.63 -14.14 -20.83
CA ARG A 361 6.45 -14.54 -21.61
C ARG A 361 6.43 -13.87 -22.98
N TYR A 362 6.66 -12.55 -23.02
CA TYR A 362 6.58 -11.71 -24.20
C TYR A 362 7.97 -11.18 -24.57
N LYS A 363 8.87 -12.10 -24.92
CA LYS A 363 10.29 -11.78 -25.19
C LYS A 363 10.47 -10.70 -26.26
N SER A 364 9.58 -10.67 -27.26
CA SER A 364 9.63 -9.66 -28.30
C SER A 364 9.34 -8.24 -27.79
N ALA A 365 8.51 -8.10 -26.76
CA ALA A 365 8.21 -6.81 -26.15
C ALA A 365 9.42 -6.23 -25.40
N CYS A 366 10.17 -7.07 -24.68
CA CYS A 366 11.28 -6.63 -23.84
C CYS A 366 12.67 -6.73 -24.49
N ALA A 367 12.78 -7.21 -25.74
CA ALA A 367 14.07 -7.47 -26.39
C ALA A 367 15.01 -6.26 -26.48
N LYS A 368 14.48 -5.04 -26.40
CA LYS A 368 15.24 -3.78 -26.46
C LYS A 368 15.05 -2.91 -25.21
N VAL A 369 14.30 -3.39 -24.22
CA VAL A 369 14.10 -2.67 -22.96
C VAL A 369 15.45 -2.57 -22.26
N SER A 370 15.81 -1.36 -21.87
CA SER A 370 17.01 -1.17 -21.05
C SER A 370 16.76 -1.75 -19.66
N PRO A 371 17.67 -2.54 -19.10
CA PRO A 371 17.51 -3.02 -17.74
C PRO A 371 17.54 -1.83 -16.77
N LEU A 372 16.96 -2.01 -15.58
CA LEU A 372 17.07 -1.00 -14.51
C LEU A 372 18.52 -0.59 -14.24
N PRO A 373 18.76 0.60 -13.71
CA PRO A 373 20.05 0.92 -13.08
C PRO A 373 20.44 -0.12 -12.01
N GLN A 374 21.73 -0.46 -11.92
CA GLN A 374 22.24 -1.55 -11.07
C GLN A 374 21.88 -1.38 -9.57
N ASP A 375 21.83 -0.14 -9.09
CA ASP A 375 21.44 0.25 -7.73
C ASP A 375 19.94 0.02 -7.42
N LYS A 376 19.11 -0.12 -8.45
CA LYS A 376 17.69 -0.52 -8.35
C LYS A 376 17.46 -2.00 -8.65
N GLN A 377 18.50 -2.71 -9.08
CA GLN A 377 18.47 -4.15 -9.32
C GLN A 377 18.86 -4.95 -8.06
N GLY A 378 18.65 -6.26 -8.11
CA GLY A 378 19.18 -7.22 -7.15
C GLY A 378 18.11 -7.82 -6.24
N LYS A 379 18.53 -8.25 -5.05
CA LYS A 379 17.67 -8.80 -4.00
C LYS A 379 17.66 -7.82 -2.83
N ALA A 380 16.51 -7.64 -2.18
CA ALA A 380 16.50 -7.09 -0.83
C ALA A 380 17.29 -8.04 0.10
N PRO A 381 17.81 -7.55 1.24
CA PRO A 381 18.41 -8.40 2.27
C PRO A 381 17.58 -9.66 2.54
N GLU A 382 18.23 -10.82 2.41
CA GLU A 382 17.58 -12.10 2.69
C GLU A 382 17.49 -12.31 4.20
N VAL A 383 16.30 -12.66 4.67
CA VAL A 383 16.05 -13.01 6.07
C VAL A 383 16.60 -14.40 6.33
N THR A 384 17.54 -14.48 7.26
CA THR A 384 18.20 -15.71 7.68
C THR A 384 17.87 -16.04 9.12
N GLN A 385 18.16 -17.26 9.56
CA GLN A 385 18.00 -17.63 10.96
C GLN A 385 18.81 -16.72 11.90
N ALA A 386 20.00 -16.28 11.46
CA ALA A 386 20.84 -15.36 12.22
C ALA A 386 20.17 -13.99 12.38
N SER A 387 19.72 -13.38 11.27
CA SER A 387 19.04 -12.07 11.34
C SER A 387 17.74 -12.13 12.13
N LEU A 388 17.00 -13.25 12.07
CA LEU A 388 15.80 -13.47 12.90
C LEU A 388 16.13 -13.53 14.39
N ALA A 389 17.21 -14.25 14.76
CA ALA A 389 17.64 -14.34 16.15
C ALA A 389 18.09 -12.98 16.70
N GLU A 390 18.83 -12.20 15.90
CA GLU A 390 19.25 -10.84 16.25
C GLU A 390 18.05 -9.91 16.45
N ALA A 391 17.09 -9.92 15.53
CA ALA A 391 15.86 -9.13 15.66
C ALA A 391 15.03 -9.55 16.87
N ARG A 392 14.87 -10.86 17.11
CA ARG A 392 14.16 -11.39 18.29
C ARG A 392 14.78 -10.89 19.59
N GLN A 393 16.12 -10.86 19.68
CA GLN A 393 16.81 -10.35 20.86
C GLN A 393 16.49 -8.87 21.14
N GLN A 394 16.26 -8.06 20.10
CA GLN A 394 15.82 -6.67 20.29
C GLN A 394 14.37 -6.61 20.76
N LEU A 395 13.49 -7.38 20.13
CA LEU A 395 12.05 -7.40 20.43
C LEU A 395 11.73 -7.93 21.84
N ASP A 396 12.55 -8.83 22.37
CA ASP A 396 12.35 -9.45 23.70
C ASP A 396 12.84 -8.57 24.87
N LYS A 397 13.32 -7.34 24.63
CA LYS A 397 13.80 -6.40 25.67
C LYS A 397 12.70 -5.80 26.57
N ALA A 398 11.54 -6.45 26.65
CA ALA A 398 10.43 -5.98 27.48
C ALA A 398 10.78 -6.07 28.98
N PRO A 399 10.31 -5.11 29.81
CA PRO A 399 10.34 -5.26 31.26
C PRO A 399 9.64 -6.56 31.68
N PRO A 400 10.16 -7.28 32.70
CA PRO A 400 9.53 -8.50 33.17
C PRO A 400 8.14 -8.21 33.75
N LEU A 401 7.19 -9.12 33.54
CA LEU A 401 5.94 -9.08 34.29
C LEU A 401 6.25 -9.19 35.79
N PRO A 402 5.60 -8.40 36.65
CA PRO A 402 5.73 -8.57 38.10
C PRO A 402 5.42 -10.01 38.48
N ALA A 403 6.23 -10.61 39.35
CA ALA A 403 5.93 -11.94 39.87
C ALA A 403 4.54 -11.92 40.53
N SER A 404 3.69 -12.89 40.19
CA SER A 404 2.39 -13.03 40.87
C SER A 404 2.66 -13.27 42.35
N THR A 405 2.34 -12.30 43.20
CA THR A 405 2.19 -12.57 44.63
C THR A 405 0.95 -13.48 44.73
N GLY A 406 1.16 -14.79 44.82
CA GLY A 406 0.10 -15.71 45.21
C GLY A 406 -0.55 -15.23 46.52
N PRO A 407 -1.81 -15.61 46.82
CA PRO A 407 -2.44 -15.19 48.07
C PRO A 407 -1.51 -15.57 49.20
N GLY A 408 -0.93 -14.55 49.85
CA GLY A 408 -0.14 -14.75 51.04
C GLY A 408 -1.01 -15.52 52.02
N ASN A 409 -0.44 -16.57 52.62
CA ASN A 409 -0.99 -17.25 53.77
C ASN A 409 -1.05 -16.23 54.93
N ALA A 410 -2.03 -15.33 54.88
CA ALA A 410 -2.42 -14.44 55.94
C ALA A 410 -3.69 -15.04 56.54
N GLY A 411 -3.54 -15.83 57.60
CA GLY A 411 -4.69 -16.50 58.18
C GLY A 411 -4.42 -17.36 59.40
N GLY A 412 -3.49 -16.95 60.28
CA GLY A 412 -3.61 -17.32 61.68
C GLY A 412 -4.75 -16.53 62.31
N ALA A 413 -5.76 -17.25 62.81
CA ALA A 413 -6.77 -16.90 63.81
C ALA A 413 -7.52 -15.55 63.67
N GLY A 414 -8.79 -15.64 63.28
CA GLY A 414 -9.79 -14.59 63.47
C GLY A 414 -11.19 -15.13 63.21
N SER A 415 -11.89 -15.52 64.28
CA SER A 415 -13.28 -15.97 64.26
C SER A 415 -14.21 -14.86 63.74
N GLY A 416 -14.87 -15.09 62.61
CA GLY A 416 -15.91 -14.23 62.07
C GLY A 416 -16.98 -15.09 61.38
N SER A 417 -18.20 -15.00 61.88
CA SER A 417 -19.38 -15.79 61.53
C SER A 417 -19.67 -15.89 60.03
N SER A 418 -19.94 -17.11 59.57
CA SER A 418 -20.48 -17.45 58.26
C SER A 418 -21.93 -16.97 58.09
N GLY A 419 -22.15 -15.98 57.22
CA GLY A 419 -23.44 -15.72 56.61
C GLY A 419 -23.41 -16.19 55.14
N PRO A 420 -24.45 -16.89 54.64
CA PRO A 420 -24.44 -17.39 53.26
C PRO A 420 -24.70 -16.25 52.29
N VAL A 421 -23.75 -15.99 51.39
CA VAL A 421 -24.00 -15.16 50.20
C VAL A 421 -24.63 -16.06 49.14
N ASN A 422 -25.90 -15.74 48.86
CA ASN A 422 -26.78 -16.41 47.93
C ASN A 422 -26.28 -16.22 46.49
N VAL A 423 -26.01 -17.31 45.77
CA VAL A 423 -25.77 -17.30 44.32
C VAL A 423 -27.01 -17.88 43.64
N PRO A 424 -27.81 -17.09 42.88
CA PRO A 424 -28.89 -17.67 42.12
C PRO A 424 -28.36 -18.33 40.85
N ALA A 425 -28.68 -19.62 40.72
CA ALA A 425 -28.49 -20.42 39.52
C ALA A 425 -29.40 -19.97 38.38
N ALA A 426 -28.95 -20.24 37.15
CA ALA A 426 -29.65 -19.98 35.90
C ALA A 426 -30.88 -20.87 35.66
N LEU A 427 -31.69 -20.42 34.68
CA LEU A 427 -32.72 -21.10 33.88
C LEU A 427 -34.18 -21.03 34.36
N ASN A 428 -34.96 -20.15 33.72
CA ASN A 428 -36.10 -20.60 32.92
C ASN A 428 -36.50 -19.52 31.91
N ALA A 429 -36.54 -19.90 30.63
CA ALA A 429 -37.08 -19.10 29.54
C ALA A 429 -38.60 -19.28 29.49
N THR A 430 -39.32 -18.17 29.44
CA THR A 430 -40.74 -18.11 29.10
C THR A 430 -40.92 -16.97 28.10
N GLU A 431 -41.40 -17.30 26.90
CA GLU A 431 -41.77 -16.37 25.83
C GLU A 431 -42.88 -15.40 26.26
N PRO A 432 -43.04 -14.26 25.55
CA PRO A 432 -44.38 -13.71 25.38
C PRO A 432 -44.75 -13.39 23.92
N GLU A 433 -46.01 -13.70 23.59
CA GLU A 433 -46.77 -13.30 22.40
C GLU A 433 -47.01 -11.77 22.31
N PRO A 434 -47.35 -11.24 21.11
CA PRO A 434 -47.48 -9.81 20.86
C PRO A 434 -48.91 -9.28 21.06
N ALA A 435 -49.05 -8.08 21.63
CA ALA A 435 -50.30 -7.33 21.70
C ALA A 435 -50.23 -6.05 20.84
N ALA A 436 -51.31 -5.82 20.10
CA ALA A 436 -51.54 -4.73 19.16
C ALA A 436 -52.12 -3.45 19.79
N ARG A 437 -52.24 -2.41 18.93
CA ARG A 437 -52.92 -1.09 19.04
C ARG A 437 -52.02 0.09 19.42
N GLU A 438 -52.12 1.29 18.86
CA GLU A 438 -52.99 1.92 17.85
C GLU A 438 -52.46 3.36 17.63
N LEU A 439 -52.41 3.86 16.40
CA LEU A 439 -52.31 5.31 16.12
C LEU A 439 -52.96 5.64 14.77
N ALA A 440 -53.83 6.64 14.80
CA ALA A 440 -54.88 7.01 13.85
C ALA A 440 -54.37 7.66 12.52
N ALA A 441 -54.97 7.28 11.37
CA ALA A 441 -55.89 8.04 10.48
C ALA A 441 -55.26 9.23 9.69
N MET A 442 -54.93 9.11 8.39
CA MET A 442 -55.74 9.20 7.13
C MET A 442 -55.73 10.63 6.49
N PRO A 443 -56.00 10.83 5.17
CA PRO A 443 -56.11 9.89 4.01
C PRO A 443 -55.38 10.38 2.72
N VAL A 444 -55.37 9.59 1.63
CA VAL A 444 -55.76 9.97 0.24
C VAL A 444 -55.88 8.72 -0.66
N SER A 445 -57.11 8.50 -1.15
CA SER A 445 -57.57 7.97 -2.45
C SER A 445 -57.02 6.66 -3.03
N ALA A 446 -57.90 5.66 -3.10
CA ALA A 446 -57.84 4.49 -3.97
C ALA A 446 -58.43 4.77 -5.36
N ASP A 447 -57.99 4.04 -6.39
CA ASP A 447 -58.94 3.41 -7.32
C ASP A 447 -58.34 2.18 -8.05
N ARG A 448 -59.05 1.05 -7.87
CA ARG A 448 -59.28 -0.09 -8.79
C ARG A 448 -58.62 -1.45 -8.57
N THR A 449 -59.51 -2.35 -8.12
CA THR A 449 -59.64 -3.81 -8.26
C THR A 449 -59.67 -4.25 -9.75
N PHE A 450 -59.61 -5.51 -10.21
CA PHE A 450 -59.75 -6.91 -9.74
C PHE A 450 -59.21 -7.77 -10.92
N SER A 451 -58.48 -8.89 -10.77
CA SER A 451 -59.00 -10.28 -10.73
C SER A 451 -58.19 -11.19 -11.68
N GLY A 452 -57.91 -12.44 -11.30
CA GLY A 452 -57.65 -13.53 -12.26
C GLY A 452 -56.65 -14.60 -11.80
N ASN A 453 -57.17 -15.71 -11.30
CA ASN A 453 -56.47 -16.95 -10.88
C ASN A 453 -55.69 -17.66 -12.02
N GLY A 454 -54.64 -18.43 -11.65
CA GLY A 454 -53.63 -19.13 -12.49
C GLY A 454 -54.09 -20.32 -13.37
N PRO A 455 -53.28 -21.36 -13.69
CA PRO A 455 -52.03 -21.83 -13.04
C PRO A 455 -50.83 -22.16 -14.00
N LEU A 456 -49.75 -22.66 -13.37
CA LEU A 456 -48.46 -23.18 -13.84
C LEU A 456 -48.47 -24.08 -15.09
N VAL A 457 -47.51 -23.89 -16.01
CA VAL A 457 -46.86 -24.95 -16.81
C VAL A 457 -45.40 -24.59 -17.12
N ALA A 458 -44.50 -25.54 -16.90
CA ALA A 458 -43.09 -25.51 -17.26
C ALA A 458 -42.87 -25.86 -18.75
N GLY A 459 -41.89 -25.23 -19.40
CA GLY A 459 -41.43 -25.60 -20.74
C GLY A 459 -40.58 -24.50 -21.37
N GLY A 460 -39.28 -24.79 -21.57
CA GLY A 460 -38.33 -23.84 -22.14
C GLY A 460 -38.47 -23.64 -23.64
N LEU A 461 -37.85 -22.58 -24.15
CA LEU A 461 -37.06 -22.61 -25.39
C LEU A 461 -36.29 -21.29 -25.57
N LEU A 462 -35.07 -21.43 -26.09
CA LEU A 462 -34.28 -20.38 -26.74
C LEU A 462 -35.11 -19.58 -27.76
N ALA A 463 -34.89 -18.26 -27.81
CA ALA A 463 -35.02 -17.51 -29.06
C ALA A 463 -34.12 -16.28 -29.07
N ALA A 464 -33.22 -16.29 -30.05
CA ALA A 464 -32.44 -15.15 -30.51
C ALA A 464 -33.33 -14.06 -31.14
N VAL A 465 -32.93 -12.81 -30.94
CA VAL A 465 -33.37 -11.63 -31.70
C VAL A 465 -32.08 -10.83 -31.92
N GLY A 466 -31.65 -10.39 -33.09
CA GLY A 466 -32.28 -10.21 -34.39
C GLY A 466 -31.63 -8.97 -34.99
N LEU A 467 -30.59 -9.14 -35.80
CA LEU A 467 -29.98 -8.07 -36.59
C LEU A 467 -30.96 -7.65 -37.69
N SER A 468 -31.25 -6.35 -37.77
CA SER A 468 -31.90 -5.75 -38.93
C SER A 468 -31.02 -4.62 -39.50
N SER A 469 -30.70 -4.85 -40.76
CA SER A 469 -29.97 -4.05 -41.74
C SER A 469 -30.67 -2.75 -42.12
N LEU A 470 -29.88 -1.71 -42.44
CA LEU A 470 -30.30 -0.60 -43.30
C LEU A 470 -29.12 -0.18 -44.20
N THR A 471 -29.26 -0.48 -45.49
CA THR A 471 -28.43 0.00 -46.61
C THR A 471 -29.27 0.93 -47.49
N SER A 472 -28.70 2.08 -47.87
CA SER A 472 -28.92 2.83 -49.12
C SER A 472 -27.91 4.00 -49.16
N ALA A 473 -26.91 3.95 -50.06
CA ALA A 473 -26.83 4.68 -51.35
C ALA A 473 -26.24 6.12 -51.17
N LEU A 474 -25.32 6.69 -51.96
CA LEU A 474 -25.02 6.59 -53.39
C LEU A 474 -23.75 7.43 -53.76
N VAL A 475 -23.07 7.12 -54.89
CA VAL A 475 -22.17 7.96 -55.77
C VAL A 475 -20.73 8.25 -55.26
N LEU A 476 -19.62 7.86 -55.94
CA LEU A 476 -19.15 8.36 -57.26
C LEU A 476 -18.22 7.37 -57.99
N ARG A 477 -18.46 7.19 -59.29
CA ARG A 477 -17.56 6.59 -60.29
C ARG A 477 -16.43 7.57 -60.66
N ARG A 478 -15.20 7.07 -60.82
CA ARG A 478 -14.40 7.26 -62.06
C ARG A 478 -13.23 6.28 -62.15
N ARG A 479 -13.33 5.35 -63.11
CA ARG A 479 -12.21 4.58 -63.68
C ARG A 479 -11.51 5.44 -64.74
N ARG A 480 -10.18 5.38 -64.80
CA ARG A 480 -9.42 5.32 -66.06
C ARG A 480 -8.29 4.30 -65.90
N ARG A 481 -8.41 3.18 -66.64
CA ARG A 481 -7.30 2.39 -67.20
C ARG A 481 -6.74 3.19 -68.41
N ALA A 482 -5.59 2.97 -69.04
CA ALA A 482 -4.66 1.86 -69.10
C ALA A 482 -3.31 2.39 -69.62
N ALA A 483 -2.21 1.73 -69.27
CA ALA A 483 -1.20 1.20 -70.18
C ALA A 483 -0.46 0.08 -69.43
#